data_AF-A0A800AGF0-F1
#
_entry.id   AF-A0A800AGF0-F1
#
_cell.length_a   1.000
_cell.length_b   1.000
_cell.length_c   1.000
_cell.angle_alpha   90.00
_cell.angle_beta   90.00
_cell.angle_gamma   90.00
#
_symmetry.space_group_name_H-M   'P 1'
#
loop_
_entity.id
_entity.type
_entity.pdbx_description
1 polymer ?
#
loop_
_entity_poly.entity_id
_entity_poly.type
_entity_poly.pdbx_seq_one_letter_code
_entity_poly.pdbx_strand_id
1 'polypeptide(L)'
;MDRALAHIERIRSIEPIEGADRIEKSTILGWEVVIRKEEFKVGDLVVYIEIDSILPEREEFEFLRDRKFRIKTVRLRGQVSQGIAFPLSILPDGIQIEEGLDVTEALNIHKYEPPIPAQLSGVVKGAFPSFIPKTDETRIQSVPDVLVRHKGKVFFISEKLDGCLDEDTKLETTDGSKTINEICNTNYKGSVKSYDIEGDKVVWDKIEAHSVLENNHDWYELELADGQTIKLTGNHQVWLPILGCWREVSDLRGDEILLVD
;
A
#
# COMPACT_ATOMS: atom_id res chain seq x y z
N MET A 1 14.05 -8.40 -0.57
CA MET A 1 13.21 -9.43 -1.21
C MET A 1 11.84 -8.79 -1.33
N ASP A 2 11.35 -8.62 -2.54
CA ASP A 2 10.07 -7.92 -2.73
C ASP A 2 8.94 -8.84 -2.27
N ARG A 3 7.87 -8.24 -1.73
CA ARG A 3 6.75 -8.98 -1.15
C ARG A 3 6.08 -9.82 -2.24
N ALA A 4 5.85 -11.10 -1.96
CA ALA A 4 5.05 -11.97 -2.80
C ALA A 4 3.58 -11.49 -2.83
N LEU A 5 3.04 -11.27 -4.04
CA LEU A 5 1.73 -10.67 -4.29
C LEU A 5 0.68 -11.72 -4.69
N ALA A 6 1.13 -12.85 -5.24
CA ALA A 6 0.28 -13.94 -5.67
C ALA A 6 0.82 -15.28 -5.17
N HIS A 7 -0.04 -16.08 -4.55
CA HIS A 7 0.33 -17.33 -3.89
C HIS A 7 -0.67 -18.43 -4.21
N ILE A 8 -0.20 -19.68 -4.28
CA ILE A 8 -1.10 -20.84 -4.27
C ILE A 8 -1.56 -21.07 -2.84
N GLU A 9 -2.85 -20.90 -2.57
CA GLU A 9 -3.40 -20.95 -1.22
C GLU A 9 -4.67 -21.80 -1.14
N ARG A 10 -4.98 -22.26 0.06
CA ARG A 10 -6.18 -23.07 0.31
C ARG A 10 -7.35 -22.23 0.78
N ILE A 11 -8.54 -22.54 0.27
CA ILE A 11 -9.79 -22.01 0.81
C ILE A 11 -10.08 -22.68 2.15
N ARG A 12 -10.10 -21.87 3.23
CA ARG A 12 -10.29 -22.33 4.61
C ARG A 12 -11.76 -22.46 5.00
N SER A 13 -12.60 -21.56 4.52
CA SER A 13 -14.04 -21.57 4.75
C SER A 13 -14.77 -20.84 3.63
N ILE A 14 -16.03 -21.20 3.43
CA ILE A 14 -16.97 -20.52 2.53
C ILE A 14 -18.27 -20.32 3.31
N GLU A 15 -18.78 -19.10 3.31
CA GLU A 15 -20.00 -18.70 4.00
C GLU A 15 -20.90 -17.91 3.03
N PRO A 16 -22.23 -18.12 3.07
CA PRO A 16 -23.14 -17.34 2.24
C PRO A 16 -23.13 -15.86 2.66
N ILE A 17 -23.28 -14.96 1.69
CA ILE A 17 -23.45 -13.53 1.95
C ILE A 17 -24.95 -13.23 2.01
N GLU A 18 -25.39 -12.58 3.10
CA GLU A 18 -26.80 -12.21 3.28
C GLU A 18 -27.29 -11.32 2.13
N GLY A 19 -28.44 -11.68 1.54
CA GLY A 19 -29.02 -10.95 0.41
C GLY A 19 -28.26 -11.09 -0.92
N ALA A 20 -27.35 -12.06 -1.04
CA ALA A 20 -26.60 -12.32 -2.27
C ALA A 20 -26.80 -13.75 -2.80
N ASP A 21 -27.40 -13.84 -3.99
CA ASP A 21 -27.73 -15.14 -4.59
C ASP A 21 -26.60 -15.75 -5.41
N ARG A 22 -25.62 -14.95 -5.86
CA ARG A 22 -24.61 -15.37 -6.85
C ARG A 22 -23.17 -15.40 -6.32
N ILE A 23 -22.95 -14.91 -5.11
CA ILE A 23 -21.63 -14.74 -4.51
C ILE A 23 -21.61 -15.25 -3.07
N GLU A 24 -20.42 -15.63 -2.61
CA GLU A 24 -20.14 -16.15 -1.28
C GLU A 24 -18.86 -15.53 -0.75
N LYS A 25 -18.71 -15.55 0.57
CA LYS A 25 -17.50 -15.10 1.26
C LYS A 25 -16.61 -16.31 1.48
N SER A 26 -15.42 -16.31 0.89
CA SER A 26 -14.38 -17.28 1.22
C SER A 26 -13.34 -16.67 2.15
N THR A 27 -12.69 -17.52 2.94
CA THR A 27 -11.51 -17.16 3.72
C THR A 27 -10.29 -17.86 3.14
N ILE A 28 -9.27 -17.07 2.79
CA ILE A 28 -7.98 -17.55 2.29
C ILE A 28 -6.91 -16.93 3.18
N LEU A 29 -6.05 -17.74 3.80
CA LEU A 29 -5.19 -17.30 4.91
C LEU A 29 -6.01 -16.61 6.02
N GLY A 30 -5.77 -15.32 6.28
CA GLY A 30 -6.57 -14.46 7.15
C GLY A 30 -7.41 -13.42 6.41
N TRP A 31 -7.54 -13.54 5.09
CA TRP A 31 -8.26 -12.60 4.22
C TRP A 31 -9.68 -13.07 3.92
N GLU A 32 -10.62 -12.13 3.86
CA GLU A 32 -11.97 -12.36 3.33
C GLU A 32 -12.02 -11.98 1.85
N VAL A 33 -12.46 -12.90 1.00
CA VAL A 33 -12.51 -12.74 -0.46
C VAL A 33 -13.88 -13.15 -0.96
N VAL A 34 -14.50 -12.32 -1.78
CA VAL A 34 -15.79 -12.65 -2.40
C VAL A 34 -15.54 -13.47 -3.66
N ILE A 35 -16.13 -14.66 -3.72
CA ILE A 35 -16.07 -15.58 -4.85
C ILE A 35 -17.46 -15.82 -5.45
N ARG A 36 -17.56 -16.35 -6.67
CA ARG A 36 -18.87 -16.76 -7.19
C ARG A 36 -19.33 -18.05 -6.52
N LYS A 37 -20.64 -18.19 -6.35
CA LYS A 37 -21.24 -19.44 -5.87
C LYS A 37 -20.79 -20.61 -6.71
N GLU A 38 -20.49 -21.72 -6.04
CA GLU A 38 -20.13 -23.01 -6.66
C GLU A 38 -18.84 -22.97 -7.51
N GLU A 39 -18.10 -21.85 -7.52
CA GLU A 39 -16.83 -21.74 -8.25
C GLU A 39 -15.73 -22.53 -7.55
N PHE A 40 -15.76 -22.59 -6.22
CA PHE A 40 -14.77 -23.28 -5.40
C PHE A 40 -15.43 -24.01 -4.22
N LYS A 41 -14.67 -24.90 -3.59
CA LYS A 41 -15.05 -25.61 -2.37
C LYS A 41 -14.01 -25.40 -1.27
N VAL A 42 -14.45 -25.57 -0.02
CA VAL A 42 -13.54 -25.59 1.12
C VAL A 42 -12.51 -26.70 0.92
N GLY A 43 -11.23 -26.36 1.07
CA GLY A 43 -10.11 -27.26 0.84
C GLY A 43 -9.49 -27.19 -0.56
N ASP A 44 -10.11 -26.50 -1.53
CA ASP A 44 -9.51 -26.32 -2.86
C ASP A 44 -8.27 -25.43 -2.79
N LEU A 45 -7.28 -25.73 -3.63
CA LEU A 45 -6.14 -24.84 -3.89
C LEU A 45 -6.51 -23.86 -5.00
N VAL A 46 -6.19 -22.60 -4.77
CA VAL A 46 -6.47 -21.47 -5.67
C VAL A 46 -5.24 -20.58 -5.77
N VAL A 47 -5.17 -19.76 -6.82
CA VAL A 47 -4.22 -18.64 -6.86
C VAL A 47 -4.87 -17.46 -6.17
N TYR A 48 -4.39 -17.10 -5.00
CA TYR A 48 -4.78 -15.90 -4.28
C TYR A 48 -3.85 -14.74 -4.63
N ILE A 49 -4.43 -13.62 -5.05
CA ILE A 49 -3.70 -12.39 -5.37
C ILE A 49 -4.10 -11.30 -4.38
N GLU A 50 -3.11 -10.74 -3.67
CA GLU A 50 -3.30 -9.74 -2.64
C GLU A 50 -3.74 -8.37 -3.20
N ILE A 51 -4.27 -7.52 -2.33
CA ILE A 51 -4.46 -6.10 -2.62
C ILE A 51 -3.14 -5.40 -2.96
N ASP A 52 -3.25 -4.29 -3.71
CA ASP A 52 -2.12 -3.54 -4.26
C ASP A 52 -1.36 -4.28 -5.34
N SER A 53 -1.98 -5.27 -5.98
CA SER A 53 -1.44 -5.97 -7.15
C SER A 53 -1.97 -5.36 -8.45
N ILE A 54 -1.12 -5.27 -9.46
CA ILE A 54 -1.47 -4.96 -10.86
C ILE A 54 -1.26 -6.23 -11.68
N LEU A 55 -2.34 -6.70 -12.31
CA LEU A 55 -2.31 -7.86 -13.19
C LEU A 55 -1.97 -7.44 -14.63
N PRO A 56 -1.37 -8.32 -15.44
CA PRO A 56 -1.11 -8.03 -16.84
C PRO A 56 -2.42 -7.94 -17.63
N GLU A 57 -2.41 -7.22 -18.76
CA GLU A 57 -3.56 -7.21 -19.67
C GLU A 57 -3.67 -8.55 -20.41
N ARG A 58 -4.46 -9.47 -19.86
CA ARG A 58 -4.77 -10.79 -20.45
C ARG A 58 -6.27 -11.05 -20.44
N GLU A 59 -6.72 -11.94 -21.32
CA GLU A 59 -8.16 -12.24 -21.51
C GLU A 59 -8.82 -12.72 -20.20
N GLU A 60 -8.11 -13.51 -19.39
CA GLU A 60 -8.63 -14.03 -18.12
C GLU A 60 -8.84 -12.92 -17.08
N PHE A 61 -8.20 -11.75 -17.25
CA PHE A 61 -8.24 -10.61 -16.34
C PHE A 61 -9.04 -9.42 -16.90
N GLU A 62 -9.65 -9.57 -18.07
CA GLU A 62 -10.28 -8.49 -18.84
C GLU A 62 -11.39 -7.76 -18.05
N PHE A 63 -12.09 -8.46 -17.15
CA PHE A 63 -13.10 -7.88 -16.27
C PHE A 63 -12.54 -6.84 -15.28
N LEU A 64 -11.21 -6.72 -15.15
CA LEU A 64 -10.53 -5.71 -14.35
C LEU A 64 -10.13 -4.45 -15.14
N ARG A 65 -10.43 -4.37 -16.45
CA ARG A 65 -10.02 -3.24 -17.31
C ARG A 65 -10.47 -1.88 -16.76
N ASP A 66 -11.71 -1.77 -16.31
CA ASP A 66 -12.27 -0.53 -15.71
C ASP A 66 -11.54 -0.11 -14.42
N ARG A 67 -10.80 -1.04 -13.81
CA ARG A 67 -9.99 -0.83 -12.60
C ARG A 67 -8.49 -0.77 -12.92
N LYS A 68 -8.13 -0.64 -14.20
CA LYS A 68 -6.73 -0.63 -14.67
C LYS A 68 -5.96 -1.87 -14.19
N PHE A 69 -6.63 -3.03 -14.17
CA PHE A 69 -6.08 -4.31 -13.71
C PHE A 69 -5.55 -4.30 -12.26
N ARG A 70 -5.94 -3.30 -11.45
CA ARG A 70 -5.51 -3.16 -10.06
C ARG A 70 -6.47 -3.85 -9.10
N ILE A 71 -5.93 -4.67 -8.21
CA ILE A 71 -6.65 -5.27 -7.08
C ILE A 71 -6.66 -4.28 -5.92
N LYS A 72 -7.86 -3.93 -5.48
CA LYS A 72 -8.13 -3.05 -4.34
C LYS A 72 -9.09 -3.74 -3.38
N THR A 73 -9.13 -3.25 -2.15
CA THR A 73 -10.25 -3.55 -1.25
C THR A 73 -11.55 -3.09 -1.91
N VAL A 74 -12.55 -3.97 -1.95
CA VAL A 74 -13.90 -3.62 -2.40
C VAL A 74 -14.94 -4.12 -1.42
N ARG A 75 -16.15 -3.55 -1.49
CA ARG A 75 -17.31 -4.01 -0.73
C ARG A 75 -18.41 -4.44 -1.70
N LEU A 76 -18.84 -5.69 -1.61
CA LEU A 76 -19.86 -6.29 -2.46
C LEU A 76 -21.01 -6.75 -1.58
N ARG A 77 -22.20 -6.15 -1.76
CA ARG A 77 -23.39 -6.44 -0.93
C ARG A 77 -23.11 -6.35 0.58
N GLY A 78 -22.33 -5.36 1.00
CA GLY A 78 -21.96 -5.15 2.40
C GLY A 78 -20.74 -5.97 2.86
N GLN A 79 -20.37 -7.04 2.17
CA GLN A 79 -19.22 -7.88 2.48
C GLN A 79 -17.92 -7.26 1.96
N VAL A 80 -16.89 -7.19 2.81
CA VAL A 80 -15.54 -6.77 2.41
C VAL A 80 -14.87 -7.90 1.61
N SER A 81 -14.18 -7.53 0.54
CA SER A 81 -13.35 -8.43 -0.27
C SER A 81 -11.97 -7.81 -0.45
N GLN A 82 -10.94 -8.47 0.06
CA GLN A 82 -9.55 -8.03 0.00
C GLN A 82 -8.69 -9.06 -0.72
N GLY A 83 -8.32 -8.72 -1.95
CA GLY A 83 -7.67 -9.64 -2.87
C GLY A 83 -8.67 -10.28 -3.83
N ILE A 84 -8.18 -11.23 -4.61
CA ILE A 84 -8.97 -12.00 -5.58
C ILE A 84 -8.46 -13.43 -5.66
N ALA A 85 -9.36 -14.39 -5.88
CA ALA A 85 -9.02 -15.80 -6.04
C ALA A 85 -9.27 -16.24 -7.48
N PHE A 86 -8.32 -16.95 -8.07
CA PHE A 86 -8.43 -17.56 -9.38
C PHE A 86 -8.22 -19.08 -9.31
N PRO A 87 -8.83 -19.85 -10.22
CA PRO A 87 -8.49 -21.26 -10.37
C PRO A 87 -7.01 -21.43 -10.75
N LEU A 88 -6.43 -22.60 -10.44
CA LEU A 88 -5.03 -22.92 -10.78
C LEU A 88 -4.74 -22.88 -12.29
N SER A 89 -5.77 -22.90 -13.14
CA SER A 89 -5.65 -22.83 -14.60
C SER A 89 -5.04 -21.53 -15.12
N ILE A 90 -4.94 -20.48 -14.29
CA ILE A 90 -4.25 -19.24 -14.69
C ILE A 90 -2.73 -19.36 -14.65
N LEU A 91 -2.21 -20.42 -14.00
CA LEU A 91 -0.79 -20.66 -13.89
C LEU A 91 -0.21 -21.15 -15.23
N PRO A 92 1.00 -20.72 -15.60
CA PRO A 92 1.73 -21.32 -16.71
C PRO A 92 1.97 -22.82 -16.52
N ASP A 93 2.10 -23.55 -17.63
CA ASP A 93 2.45 -24.97 -17.61
C ASP A 93 3.79 -25.22 -16.90
N GLY A 94 3.85 -26.29 -16.10
CA GLY A 94 5.07 -26.74 -15.42
C GLY A 94 5.34 -26.10 -14.05
N ILE A 95 4.47 -25.21 -13.57
CA ILE A 95 4.51 -24.72 -12.19
C ILE A 95 4.09 -25.85 -11.24
N GLN A 96 4.91 -26.10 -10.21
CA GLN A 96 4.58 -27.03 -9.15
C GLN A 96 3.39 -26.48 -8.34
N ILE A 97 2.36 -27.31 -8.14
CA ILE A 97 1.20 -26.91 -7.34
C ILE A 97 1.48 -27.26 -5.88
N GLU A 98 1.91 -26.27 -5.11
CA GLU A 98 2.21 -26.41 -3.68
C GLU A 98 1.64 -25.20 -2.91
N GLU A 99 0.97 -25.47 -1.78
CA GLU A 99 0.40 -24.43 -0.92
C GLU A 99 1.51 -23.53 -0.34
N GLY A 100 1.34 -22.22 -0.42
CA GLY A 100 2.32 -21.20 -0.05
C GLY A 100 3.35 -20.87 -1.14
N LEU A 101 3.26 -21.46 -2.34
CA LEU A 101 4.18 -21.14 -3.44
C LEU A 101 3.89 -19.74 -4.01
N ASP A 102 4.91 -18.89 -4.04
CA ASP A 102 4.88 -17.59 -4.72
C ASP A 102 4.86 -17.78 -6.25
N VAL A 103 3.84 -17.23 -6.89
CA VAL A 103 3.62 -17.26 -8.34
C VAL A 103 3.54 -15.86 -8.95
N THR A 104 3.98 -14.84 -8.20
CA THR A 104 3.95 -13.41 -8.59
C THR A 104 4.67 -13.17 -9.90
N GLU A 105 5.93 -13.62 -10.01
CA GLU A 105 6.74 -13.46 -11.22
C GLU A 105 6.19 -14.30 -12.38
N ALA A 106 5.76 -15.54 -12.12
CA ALA A 106 5.20 -16.43 -13.12
C ALA A 106 3.93 -15.86 -13.80
N LEU A 107 3.14 -15.10 -13.04
CA LEU A 107 1.95 -14.42 -13.52
C LEU A 107 2.18 -12.99 -14.03
N ASN A 108 3.43 -12.49 -13.96
CA ASN A 108 3.79 -11.12 -14.31
C ASN A 108 2.96 -10.07 -13.55
N ILE A 109 2.79 -10.29 -12.24
CA ILE A 109 2.08 -9.39 -11.33
C ILE A 109 3.07 -8.44 -10.69
N HIS A 110 2.71 -7.16 -10.62
CA HIS A 110 3.54 -6.13 -10.02
C HIS A 110 2.81 -5.39 -8.91
N LYS A 111 3.55 -4.85 -7.95
CA LYS A 111 2.96 -4.06 -6.87
C LYS A 111 2.56 -2.69 -7.43
N TYR A 112 1.34 -2.26 -7.15
CA TYR A 112 0.93 -0.88 -7.35
C TYR A 112 1.64 0.00 -6.32
N GLU A 113 2.41 0.95 -6.82
CA GLU A 113 2.89 2.08 -6.04
C GLU A 113 2.11 3.33 -6.49
N PRO A 114 1.64 4.16 -5.55
CA PRO A 114 1.13 5.48 -5.92
C PRO A 114 2.24 6.25 -6.66
N PRO A 115 1.89 7.13 -7.61
CA PRO A 115 2.88 8.00 -8.23
C PRO A 115 3.63 8.73 -7.12
N ILE A 116 4.96 8.61 -7.13
CA ILE A 116 5.82 9.29 -6.16
C ILE A 116 5.57 10.79 -6.34
N PRO A 117 5.08 11.50 -5.31
CA PRO A 117 4.99 12.96 -5.35
C PRO A 117 6.35 13.51 -5.76
N ALA A 118 6.38 14.47 -6.67
CA ALA A 118 7.64 14.88 -7.27
C ALA A 118 8.68 15.43 -6.27
N GLN A 119 8.24 15.89 -5.10
CA GLN A 119 9.15 16.29 -4.03
C GLN A 119 9.94 15.13 -3.42
N LEU A 120 9.64 13.89 -3.81
CA LEU A 120 10.29 12.65 -3.35
C LEU A 120 11.02 11.92 -4.49
N SER A 121 10.94 12.41 -5.73
CA SER A 121 11.65 11.82 -6.86
C SER A 121 13.13 12.25 -6.86
N GLY A 122 13.95 11.54 -6.09
CA GLY A 122 15.39 11.77 -6.00
C GLY A 122 16.19 11.38 -7.24
N VAL A 123 17.35 12.02 -7.42
CA VAL A 123 18.35 11.53 -8.39
C VAL A 123 18.92 10.21 -7.86
N VAL A 124 18.69 9.12 -8.59
CA VAL A 124 19.15 7.79 -8.22
C VAL A 124 20.69 7.75 -8.22
N LYS A 125 21.29 7.70 -7.02
CA LYS A 125 22.75 7.61 -6.82
C LYS A 125 23.27 6.17 -6.91
N GLY A 126 22.38 5.17 -6.85
CA GLY A 126 22.71 3.75 -6.85
C GLY A 126 21.55 2.91 -6.33
N ALA A 127 21.74 1.59 -6.27
CA ALA A 127 20.78 0.69 -5.64
C ALA A 127 20.70 0.93 -4.11
N PHE A 128 19.57 0.60 -3.50
CA PHE A 128 19.42 0.64 -2.04
C PHE A 128 20.51 -0.24 -1.37
N PRO A 129 21.21 0.25 -0.33
CA PRO A 129 22.30 -0.50 0.29
C PRO A 129 21.83 -1.86 0.83
N SER A 130 22.44 -2.95 0.37
CA SER A 130 22.01 -4.32 0.71
C SER A 130 22.19 -4.69 2.19
N PHE A 131 23.03 -3.96 2.92
CA PHE A 131 23.29 -4.17 4.34
C PHE A 131 22.27 -3.48 5.26
N ILE A 132 21.36 -2.65 4.71
CA ILE A 132 20.28 -2.01 5.46
C ILE A 132 18.99 -2.82 5.22
N PRO A 133 18.30 -3.30 6.26
CA PRO A 133 17.00 -3.93 6.08
C PRO A 133 15.97 -2.90 5.61
N LYS A 134 15.13 -3.29 4.64
CA LYS A 134 13.96 -2.49 4.28
C LYS A 134 12.95 -2.51 5.44
N THR A 135 12.12 -1.48 5.51
CA THR A 135 11.08 -1.30 6.53
C THR A 135 9.73 -1.93 6.17
N ASP A 136 9.71 -2.84 5.17
CA ASP A 136 8.51 -3.55 4.78
C ASP A 136 8.06 -4.49 5.92
N GLU A 137 6.81 -4.36 6.35
CA GLU A 137 6.20 -5.22 7.36
C GLU A 137 5.18 -6.18 6.75
N THR A 138 5.15 -7.42 7.23
CA THR A 138 4.22 -8.44 6.74
C THR A 138 2.83 -8.21 7.33
N ARG A 139 1.79 -8.26 6.49
CA ARG A 139 0.40 -8.16 6.95
C ARG A 139 0.00 -9.40 7.74
N ILE A 140 -0.65 -9.19 8.88
CA ILE A 140 -1.04 -10.27 9.79
C ILE A 140 -1.93 -11.33 9.13
N GLN A 141 -2.77 -10.91 8.17
CA GLN A 141 -3.64 -11.78 7.39
C GLN A 141 -2.86 -12.74 6.48
N SER A 142 -1.67 -12.37 6.03
CA SER A 142 -0.82 -13.23 5.19
C SER A 142 -0.03 -14.25 6.01
N VAL A 143 0.06 -14.07 7.34
CA VAL A 143 0.74 -14.99 8.27
C VAL A 143 -0.13 -15.28 9.50
N PRO A 144 -1.36 -15.81 9.33
CA PRO A 144 -2.34 -15.90 10.42
C PRO A 144 -1.84 -16.70 11.63
N ASP A 145 -0.96 -17.68 11.41
CA ASP A 145 -0.39 -18.51 12.48
C ASP A 145 0.65 -17.78 13.34
N VAL A 146 1.07 -16.56 12.97
CA VAL A 146 2.03 -15.75 13.75
C VAL A 146 1.51 -15.49 15.17
N LEU A 147 0.21 -15.26 15.33
CA LEU A 147 -0.38 -15.03 16.65
C LEU A 147 -0.33 -16.28 17.53
N VAL A 148 -0.52 -17.46 16.95
CA VAL A 148 -0.44 -18.73 17.67
C VAL A 148 1.01 -19.06 18.01
N ARG A 149 1.94 -18.91 17.07
CA ARG A 149 3.38 -19.14 17.26
C ARG A 149 3.98 -18.25 18.34
N HIS A 150 3.44 -17.05 18.54
CA HIS A 150 3.93 -16.08 19.51
C HIS A 150 2.99 -15.93 20.72
N LYS A 151 2.10 -16.89 20.95
CA LYS A 151 1.19 -16.86 22.11
C LYS A 151 1.97 -16.71 23.42
N GLY A 152 1.56 -15.74 24.24
CA GLY A 152 2.17 -15.44 25.54
C GLY A 152 3.42 -14.55 25.48
N LYS A 153 3.86 -14.12 24.30
CA LYS A 153 4.92 -13.11 24.17
C LYS A 153 4.35 -11.70 24.32
N VAL A 154 5.19 -10.79 24.81
CA VAL A 154 4.89 -9.36 24.88
C VAL A 154 5.32 -8.70 23.57
N PHE A 155 4.52 -7.77 23.08
CA PHE A 155 4.78 -7.01 21.86
C PHE A 155 4.74 -5.52 22.15
N PHE A 156 5.58 -4.77 21.46
CA PHE A 156 5.47 -3.33 21.37
C PHE A 156 4.43 -2.96 20.30
N ILE A 157 3.52 -2.04 20.64
CA ILE A 157 2.46 -1.58 19.75
C ILE A 157 2.69 -0.10 19.47
N SER A 158 2.81 0.25 18.19
CA SER A 158 2.94 1.62 17.72
C SER A 158 1.89 1.94 16.67
N GLU A 159 1.54 3.22 16.56
CA GLU A 159 0.74 3.73 15.45
C GLU A 159 1.53 3.65 14.14
N LYS A 160 0.92 3.09 13.10
CA LYS A 160 1.48 3.14 11.75
C LYS A 160 1.05 4.45 11.12
N LEU A 161 1.95 5.43 11.09
CA LEU A 161 1.73 6.69 10.38
C LEU A 161 1.71 6.42 8.87
N ASP A 162 0.75 7.04 8.17
CA ASP A 162 0.64 6.99 6.72
C ASP A 162 1.23 8.26 6.12
N GLY A 163 2.44 8.16 5.56
CA GLY A 163 3.10 9.32 5.01
C GLY A 163 4.49 9.05 4.46
N CYS A 164 4.93 10.01 3.65
CA CYS A 164 6.33 10.36 3.53
C CYS A 164 6.51 11.69 4.28
N LEU A 165 7.63 11.91 4.96
CA LEU A 165 7.76 13.08 5.83
C LEU A 165 7.82 14.36 4.98
N ASP A 166 6.89 15.28 5.24
CA ASP A 166 6.84 16.60 4.61
C ASP A 166 8.00 17.49 5.09
N GLU A 167 8.42 18.46 4.28
CA GLU A 167 9.55 19.34 4.61
C GLU A 167 9.34 20.17 5.89
N ASP A 168 8.09 20.47 6.26
CA ASP A 168 7.74 21.19 7.49
C ASP A 168 7.66 20.28 8.73
N THR A 169 7.83 18.97 8.56
CA THR A 169 7.86 18.01 9.67
C THR A 169 8.98 18.34 10.63
N LYS A 170 8.65 18.52 11.91
CA LYS A 170 9.61 18.83 12.97
C LYS A 170 10.24 17.58 13.56
N LEU A 171 11.57 17.55 13.57
CA LEU A 171 12.40 16.56 14.25
C LEU A 171 13.06 17.20 15.48
N GLU A 172 13.14 16.43 16.56
CA GLU A 172 13.98 16.79 17.71
C GLU A 172 15.45 16.57 17.35
N THR A 173 16.25 17.64 17.44
CA THR A 173 17.69 17.60 17.17
C THR A 173 18.48 17.97 18.42
N THR A 174 19.80 17.72 18.41
CA THR A 174 20.69 18.13 19.50
C THR A 174 20.69 19.64 19.75
N ASP A 175 20.24 20.45 18.79
CA ASP A 175 20.14 21.91 18.89
C ASP A 175 18.68 22.40 18.95
N GLY A 176 17.78 21.54 19.43
CA GLY A 176 16.34 21.81 19.54
C GLY A 176 15.52 21.30 18.35
N SER A 177 14.22 21.58 18.34
CA SER A 177 13.34 21.20 17.23
C SER A 177 13.74 21.91 15.94
N LYS A 178 13.88 21.15 14.85
CA LYS A 178 14.11 21.66 13.48
C LYS A 178 13.18 21.00 12.50
N THR A 179 12.75 21.68 11.45
CA THR A 179 12.04 21.04 10.35
C THR A 179 13.01 20.24 9.47
N ILE A 180 12.49 19.29 8.69
CA ILE A 180 13.26 18.57 7.67
C ILE A 180 13.87 19.57 6.68
N ASN A 181 13.12 20.60 6.29
CA ASN A 181 13.58 21.67 5.43
C ASN A 181 14.81 22.40 6.01
N GLU A 182 14.74 22.79 7.30
CA GLU A 182 15.85 23.42 8.00
C GLU A 182 17.07 22.50 8.07
N ILE A 183 16.87 21.21 8.37
CA ILE A 183 17.94 20.22 8.42
C ILE A 183 18.66 20.11 7.06
N CYS A 184 17.89 19.98 5.98
CA CYS A 184 18.41 19.80 4.63
C CYS A 184 19.08 21.08 4.09
N ASN A 185 18.40 22.23 4.17
CA ASN A 185 18.90 23.48 3.59
C ASN A 185 20.07 24.09 4.36
N THR A 186 20.15 23.87 5.68
CA THR A 186 21.29 24.35 6.47
C THR A 186 22.45 23.35 6.49
N ASN A 187 22.31 22.19 5.82
CA ASN A 187 23.27 21.09 5.88
C ASN A 187 23.61 20.75 7.34
N TYR A 188 22.57 20.59 8.15
CA TYR A 188 22.67 20.45 9.59
C TYR A 188 23.55 19.26 9.96
N LYS A 189 24.53 19.49 10.86
CA LYS A 189 25.56 18.51 11.24
C LYS A 189 25.33 17.84 12.59
N GLY A 190 24.25 18.20 13.27
CA GLY A 190 23.92 17.60 14.55
C GLY A 190 23.27 16.24 14.40
N SER A 191 22.73 15.74 15.51
CA SER A 191 22.08 14.43 15.56
C SER A 191 20.57 14.59 15.71
N VAL A 192 19.82 13.63 15.19
CA VAL A 192 18.37 13.53 15.34
C VAL A 192 18.04 12.51 16.41
N LYS A 193 16.96 12.75 17.14
CA LYS A 193 16.49 11.82 18.16
C LYS A 193 15.97 10.56 17.49
N SER A 194 16.49 9.42 17.92
CA SER A 194 16.22 8.10 17.36
C SER A 194 15.97 7.09 18.50
N TYR A 195 15.57 5.87 18.17
CA TYR A 195 15.33 4.80 19.13
C TYR A 195 16.16 3.58 18.79
N ASP A 196 17.08 3.23 19.69
CA ASP A 196 17.86 1.99 19.62
C ASP A 196 16.99 0.83 20.12
N ILE A 197 16.49 0.03 19.19
CA ILE A 197 15.59 -1.10 19.46
C ILE A 197 16.33 -2.20 20.24
N GLU A 198 17.61 -2.45 19.95
CA GLU A 198 18.38 -3.51 20.62
C GLU A 198 18.73 -3.12 22.06
N GLY A 199 19.02 -1.83 22.28
CA GLY A 199 19.35 -1.26 23.58
C GLY A 199 18.16 -0.79 24.40
N ASP A 200 16.93 -0.84 23.85
CA ASP A 200 15.69 -0.33 24.43
C ASP A 200 15.82 1.10 25.00
N LYS A 201 16.41 2.00 24.22
CA LYS A 201 16.74 3.36 24.67
C LYS A 201 16.66 4.39 23.55
N VAL A 202 16.33 5.62 23.93
CA VAL A 202 16.44 6.77 23.04
C VAL A 202 17.90 7.12 22.83
N VAL A 203 18.30 7.31 21.57
CA VAL A 203 19.67 7.69 21.17
C VAL A 203 19.65 8.92 20.27
N TRP A 204 20.83 9.48 20.03
CA TRP A 204 21.05 10.58 19.11
C TRP A 204 21.90 10.08 17.95
N ASP A 205 21.28 9.96 16.78
CA ASP A 205 21.94 9.45 15.58
C ASP A 205 22.36 10.61 14.67
N LYS A 206 23.59 10.53 14.17
CA LYS A 206 24.11 11.53 13.22
C LYS A 206 23.39 11.41 11.89
N ILE A 207 23.09 12.55 11.30
CA ILE A 207 22.59 12.61 9.94
C ILE A 207 23.75 12.28 8.98
N GLU A 208 23.69 11.12 8.35
CA GLU A 208 24.73 10.66 7.40
C GLU A 208 24.56 11.28 6.01
N ALA A 209 23.33 11.58 5.60
CA ALA A 209 23.01 12.18 4.31
C ALA A 209 21.70 12.98 4.38
N HIS A 210 21.58 13.98 3.51
CA HIS A 210 20.34 14.70 3.21
C HIS A 210 20.38 15.09 1.73
N SER A 211 19.21 15.26 1.14
CA SER A 211 19.04 15.75 -0.22
C SER A 211 17.86 16.70 -0.26
N VAL A 212 18.06 17.85 -0.92
CA VAL A 212 16.97 18.76 -1.27
C VAL A 212 16.58 18.45 -2.70
N LEU A 213 15.28 18.30 -2.95
CA LEU A 213 14.75 18.12 -4.30
C LEU A 213 14.24 19.45 -4.81
N GLU A 214 14.64 19.81 -6.04
CA GLU A 214 14.11 21.00 -6.68
C GLU A 214 12.62 20.81 -6.95
N ASN A 215 11.82 21.69 -6.36
CA ASN A 215 10.39 21.71 -6.52
C ASN A 215 10.04 22.24 -7.93
N ASN A 216 9.98 21.35 -8.91
CA ASN A 216 9.71 21.68 -10.31
C ASN A 216 8.22 21.62 -10.68
N HIS A 217 7.33 21.67 -9.70
CA HIS A 217 5.90 21.48 -9.92
C HIS A 217 5.10 22.73 -9.60
N ASP A 218 4.05 22.98 -10.37
CA ASP A 218 3.04 23.96 -10.03
C ASP A 218 2.24 23.45 -8.83
N TRP A 219 2.20 24.30 -7.80
CA TRP A 219 1.46 24.06 -6.56
C TRP A 219 0.15 24.82 -6.58
N TYR A 220 -0.89 24.13 -6.14
CA TYR A 220 -2.24 24.66 -6.07
C TYR A 220 -2.66 24.64 -4.61
N GLU A 221 -3.17 25.78 -4.15
CA GLU A 221 -3.77 25.91 -2.84
C GLU A 221 -5.28 25.77 -2.97
N LEU A 222 -5.85 24.81 -2.25
CA LEU A 222 -7.28 24.53 -2.21
C LEU A 222 -7.81 24.95 -0.85
N GLU A 223 -8.80 25.84 -0.84
CA GLU A 223 -9.56 26.19 0.36
C GLU A 223 -10.75 25.22 0.49
N LEU A 224 -10.80 24.49 1.59
CA LEU A 224 -11.90 23.59 1.92
C LEU A 224 -13.11 24.37 2.44
N ALA A 225 -14.28 23.72 2.43
CA ALA A 225 -15.53 24.33 2.89
C ALA A 225 -15.52 24.78 4.37
N ASP A 226 -14.61 24.25 5.17
CA ASP A 226 -14.41 24.63 6.58
C ASP A 226 -13.34 25.70 6.78
N GLY A 227 -12.78 26.25 5.70
CA GLY A 227 -11.75 27.29 5.71
C GLY A 227 -10.33 26.79 5.92
N GLN A 228 -10.11 25.46 6.00
CA GLN A 228 -8.76 24.91 5.98
C GLN A 228 -8.18 25.00 4.57
N THR A 229 -6.87 25.19 4.47
CA THR A 229 -6.18 25.16 3.18
C THR A 229 -5.33 23.90 3.06
N ILE A 230 -5.39 23.26 1.89
CA ILE A 230 -4.52 22.13 1.53
C ILE A 230 -3.73 22.55 0.30
N LYS A 231 -2.43 22.24 0.29
CA LYS A 231 -1.55 22.46 -0.88
C LYS A 231 -1.31 21.12 -1.57
N LEU A 232 -1.54 21.08 -2.88
CA LEU A 232 -1.36 19.89 -3.71
C LEU A 232 -0.58 20.22 -4.98
N THR A 233 0.18 19.27 -5.50
CA THR A 233 0.78 19.38 -6.85
C THR A 233 -0.28 19.09 -7.91
N GLY A 234 -0.12 19.67 -9.11
CA GLY A 234 -1.11 19.56 -10.20
C GLY A 234 -1.57 18.14 -10.55
N ASN A 235 -0.72 17.13 -10.42
CA ASN A 235 -1.03 15.73 -10.73
C ASN A 235 -1.82 14.99 -9.64
N HIS A 236 -2.07 15.59 -8.48
CA HIS A 236 -2.94 14.97 -7.46
C HIS A 236 -4.36 14.85 -8.00
N GLN A 237 -5.01 13.72 -7.73
CA GLN A 237 -6.41 13.53 -8.10
C GLN A 237 -7.31 13.98 -6.95
N VAL A 238 -8.29 14.81 -7.26
CA VAL A 238 -9.36 15.23 -6.34
C VAL A 238 -10.72 14.81 -6.89
N TRP A 239 -11.63 14.43 -5.99
CA TRP A 239 -12.97 14.03 -6.39
C TRP A 239 -13.85 15.26 -6.52
N LEU A 240 -14.53 15.38 -7.67
CA LEU A 240 -15.49 16.43 -7.96
C LEU A 240 -16.91 15.91 -7.71
N PRO A 241 -17.57 16.23 -6.57
CA PRO A 241 -18.89 15.70 -6.26
C PRO A 241 -19.95 16.14 -7.27
N ILE A 242 -19.81 17.36 -7.82
CA ILE A 242 -20.72 17.92 -8.82
C ILE A 242 -20.67 17.11 -10.12
N LEU A 243 -19.49 16.66 -10.53
CA LEU A 243 -19.29 15.94 -11.79
C LEU A 243 -19.26 14.40 -11.62
N GLY A 244 -19.20 13.91 -10.39
CA GLY A 244 -19.12 12.48 -10.09
C GLY A 244 -17.87 11.82 -10.67
N CYS A 245 -16.74 12.54 -10.73
CA CYS A 245 -15.50 12.04 -11.31
C CYS A 245 -14.24 12.55 -10.59
N TRP A 246 -13.11 11.87 -10.83
CA TRP A 246 -11.79 12.31 -10.38
C TRP A 246 -11.14 13.17 -11.46
N ARG A 247 -10.49 14.27 -11.06
CA ARG A 247 -9.68 15.13 -11.93
C ARG A 247 -8.34 15.46 -11.29
N GLU A 248 -7.34 15.69 -12.14
CA GLU A 248 -6.07 16.26 -11.70
C GLU A 248 -6.28 17.72 -11.26
N VAL A 249 -5.59 18.14 -10.21
CA VAL A 249 -5.68 19.50 -9.69
C VAL A 249 -5.31 20.56 -10.75
N SER A 250 -4.39 20.24 -11.66
CA SER A 250 -4.03 21.13 -12.78
C SER A 250 -5.13 21.30 -13.83
N ASP A 251 -6.13 20.41 -13.88
CA ASP A 251 -7.23 20.49 -14.83
C ASP A 251 -8.41 21.35 -14.32
N LEU A 252 -8.33 21.81 -13.06
CA LEU A 252 -9.39 22.56 -12.40
C LEU A 252 -9.43 24.02 -12.88
N ARG A 253 -10.63 24.60 -12.84
CA ARG A 253 -10.91 25.98 -13.27
C ARG A 253 -11.27 26.92 -12.12
N GLY A 254 -11.28 26.41 -10.88
CA GLY A 254 -11.25 27.20 -9.64
C GLY A 254 -12.62 27.50 -9.02
N ASP A 255 -13.72 27.14 -9.69
CA ASP A 255 -15.10 27.25 -9.20
C ASP A 255 -15.70 25.88 -8.77
N GLU A 256 -14.89 24.83 -8.77
CA GLU A 256 -15.32 23.47 -8.50
C GLU A 256 -15.29 23.11 -7.00
N ILE A 257 -16.33 22.39 -6.53
CA ILE A 257 -16.36 21.80 -5.18
C ILE A 257 -15.60 20.48 -5.21
N LEU A 258 -14.76 20.24 -4.18
CA LEU A 258 -13.82 19.10 -4.12
C LEU A 258 -14.01 18.30 -2.83
N LEU A 259 -13.67 17.01 -2.88
CA LEU A 259 -13.36 16.19 -1.72
C LEU A 259 -11.91 15.71 -1.82
N VAL A 260 -11.17 15.90 -0.74
CA VAL A 260 -9.83 15.34 -0.53
C VAL A 260 -10.03 14.11 0.32
N ASP A 261 -9.68 12.94 -0.22
CA ASP A 261 -9.73 11.64 0.49
C ASP A 261 -8.34 11.32 1.03
#